data_AF-M4SW67-F1
#
_entry.id   AF-M4SW67-F1
#
_cell.length_a   1.000
_cell.length_b   1.000
_cell.length_c   1.000
_cell.angle_alpha   90.00
_cell.angle_beta   90.00
_cell.angle_gamma   90.00
#
_symmetry.space_group_name_H-M   'P 1'
#
loop_
_entity.id
_entity.type
_entity.pdbx_description
1 polymer ?
#
loop_
_entity_poly.entity_id
_entity_poly.type
_entity_poly.pdbx_seq_one_letter_code
_entity_poly.pdbx_strand_id
1 'polypeptide(L)'
;LTAAVFKEENDNPTNRKELCGDTTSAPAKAKTVTAFLYCVCAGEQSESGGGFKACSNAQPANANTRSALTNVHTAIQGLVNVRPQPAAEEITADDITKMIATVNSKTTSKAQQAFYGTFAANDCGGLSGSGLCVYYKTATKADSKAYHNIQWQKQLEAAANDLRDQQLAAQRLQGLLLQLKSLKKQAYNLKPQLEIYKQLQVTAGKSGTTQAAQAKKGDDCKQHTTNATCTAENNCKWDSTTEKNEGDFCKPKDKVRQKTQAGTGGGAAGSTATTESTRHGTDKKACEAEKTGDKQKLRMEKR
;
A
#
# COMPACT_ATOMS: atom_id res chain seq x y z
N LEU A 1 8.02 -15.00 35.97
CA LEU A 1 7.82 -13.68 36.62
C LEU A 1 8.05 -13.84 38.11
N THR A 2 9.03 -13.15 38.70
CA THR A 2 9.24 -13.11 40.15
C THR A 2 8.60 -11.84 40.73
N ALA A 3 8.44 -11.78 42.06
CA ALA A 3 7.96 -10.56 42.72
C ALA A 3 8.91 -9.36 42.49
N ALA A 4 10.23 -9.60 42.45
CA ALA A 4 11.22 -8.55 42.19
C ALA A 4 11.08 -7.96 40.78
N VAL A 5 11.06 -8.81 39.75
CA VAL A 5 10.86 -8.36 38.35
C VAL A 5 9.51 -7.65 38.20
N PHE A 6 8.46 -8.17 38.81
CA PHE A 6 7.16 -7.50 38.81
C PHE A 6 7.24 -6.09 39.40
N LYS A 7 7.91 -5.93 40.55
CA LYS A 7 8.05 -4.62 41.19
C LYS A 7 8.87 -3.68 40.32
N GLU A 8 9.98 -4.13 39.76
CA GLU A 8 10.86 -3.34 38.90
C GLU A 8 10.11 -2.75 37.69
N GLU A 9 9.36 -3.59 36.97
CA GLU A 9 8.54 -3.20 35.81
C GLU A 9 7.39 -2.22 36.16
N ASN A 10 7.10 -2.03 37.44
CA ASN A 10 6.01 -1.19 37.95
C ASN A 10 6.53 -0.15 38.97
N ASP A 11 7.72 0.42 38.74
CA ASP A 11 8.33 1.49 39.56
C ASP A 11 8.51 1.17 41.04
N ASN A 12 8.86 -0.08 41.32
CA ASN A 12 9.19 -0.61 42.64
C ASN A 12 8.13 -0.22 43.71
N PRO A 13 6.87 -0.63 43.56
CA PRO A 13 5.85 -0.37 44.57
C PRO A 13 6.15 -1.21 45.81
N THR A 14 6.13 -0.58 46.98
CA THR A 14 6.35 -1.29 48.25
C THR A 14 5.10 -2.02 48.72
N ASN A 15 3.93 -1.46 48.41
CA ASN A 15 2.62 -1.89 48.89
C ASN A 15 1.55 -1.76 47.79
N ARG A 16 0.35 -2.28 48.06
CA ARG A 16 -0.76 -2.28 47.09
C ARG A 16 -1.25 -0.87 46.76
N LYS A 17 -1.20 0.08 47.69
CA LYS A 17 -1.66 1.46 47.44
C LYS A 17 -0.76 2.17 46.44
N GLU A 18 0.55 2.00 46.56
CA GLU A 18 1.48 2.54 45.56
C GLU A 18 1.28 1.89 44.19
N LEU A 19 1.06 0.57 44.15
CA LEU A 19 0.85 -0.15 42.90
C LEU A 19 -0.47 0.25 42.22
N CYS A 20 -1.58 0.22 42.96
CA CYS A 20 -2.94 0.31 42.43
C CYS A 20 -3.56 1.70 42.60
N GLY A 21 -2.96 2.58 43.39
CA GLY A 21 -3.37 3.96 43.61
C GLY A 21 -4.25 4.18 44.83
N ASP A 22 -4.20 5.42 45.31
CA ASP A 22 -5.10 5.97 46.32
C ASP A 22 -5.32 7.48 46.10
N THR A 23 -6.21 8.08 46.90
CA THR A 23 -6.58 9.50 46.81
C THR A 23 -5.51 10.46 47.34
N THR A 24 -4.54 9.97 48.11
CA THR A 24 -3.53 10.77 48.83
C THR A 24 -2.18 10.77 48.15
N SER A 25 -1.79 9.66 47.53
CA SER A 25 -0.49 9.34 46.96
C SER A 25 -0.35 9.80 45.50
N ALA A 26 0.85 9.62 44.96
CA ALA A 26 1.12 9.74 43.52
C ALA A 26 0.23 8.76 42.70
N PRO A 27 0.12 8.94 41.37
CA PRO A 27 -0.62 8.02 40.52
C PRO A 27 -0.19 6.56 40.69
N ALA A 28 -1.13 5.64 40.50
CA ALA A 28 -0.85 4.20 40.54
C ALA A 28 0.33 3.82 39.66
N LYS A 29 1.24 3.01 40.20
CA LYS A 29 2.42 2.51 39.50
C LYS A 29 2.16 1.28 38.62
N ALA A 30 0.91 0.84 38.47
CA ALA A 30 0.52 -0.30 37.62
C ALA A 30 0.77 -0.01 36.12
N LYS A 31 2.02 -0.21 35.68
CA LYS A 31 2.52 0.04 34.32
C LYS A 31 2.32 -1.14 33.37
N THR A 32 2.19 -2.35 33.91
CA THR A 32 2.03 -3.60 33.16
C THR A 32 0.57 -4.09 33.15
N VAL A 33 0.17 -4.86 32.13
CA VAL A 33 -1.18 -5.48 32.07
C VAL A 33 -1.42 -6.40 33.28
N THR A 34 -0.39 -7.11 33.73
CA THR A 34 -0.49 -8.02 34.89
C THR A 34 -0.67 -7.26 36.20
N ALA A 35 -0.03 -6.09 36.37
CA ALA A 35 -0.29 -5.22 37.50
C ALA A 35 -1.73 -4.69 37.47
N PHE A 36 -2.19 -4.28 36.29
CA PHE A 36 -3.57 -3.87 36.08
C PHE A 36 -4.56 -4.96 36.50
N LEU A 37 -4.35 -6.17 35.98
CA LEU A 37 -5.16 -7.34 36.28
C LEU A 37 -5.17 -7.64 37.79
N TYR A 38 -4.01 -7.60 38.44
CA TYR A 38 -3.90 -7.78 39.89
C TYR A 38 -4.73 -6.74 40.64
N CYS A 39 -4.59 -5.46 40.30
CA CYS A 39 -5.27 -4.37 40.99
C CYS A 39 -6.81 -4.44 40.90
N VAL A 40 -7.34 -4.89 39.76
CA VAL A 40 -8.79 -4.96 39.49
C VAL A 40 -9.42 -6.32 39.84
N CYS A 41 -8.61 -7.37 40.02
CA CYS A 41 -9.13 -8.74 40.22
C CYS A 41 -8.72 -9.41 41.54
N ALA A 42 -7.60 -9.02 42.14
CA ALA A 42 -7.13 -9.64 43.39
C ALA A 42 -7.64 -8.86 44.60
N GLY A 43 -8.57 -9.49 45.33
CA GLY A 43 -8.92 -9.09 46.70
C GLY A 43 -7.72 -9.22 47.64
N GLU A 44 -7.76 -8.52 48.77
CA GLU A 44 -6.71 -8.55 49.78
C GLU A 44 -6.75 -9.85 50.60
N GLN A 45 -5.63 -10.27 51.22
CA GLN A 45 -5.56 -11.53 51.97
C GLN A 45 -6.58 -11.64 53.13
N SER A 46 -6.92 -10.55 53.80
CA SER A 46 -7.93 -10.51 54.85
C SER A 46 -9.36 -10.47 54.31
N GLU A 47 -9.55 -10.09 53.03
CA GLU A 47 -10.87 -10.09 52.40
C GLU A 47 -11.31 -11.54 52.15
N SER A 48 -12.26 -12.03 52.96
CA SER A 48 -12.73 -13.42 52.91
C SER A 48 -11.58 -14.45 52.99
N GLY A 49 -10.53 -14.16 53.76
CA GLY A 49 -9.33 -15.01 53.84
C GLY A 49 -8.58 -15.15 52.52
N GLY A 50 -8.65 -14.14 51.65
CA GLY A 50 -8.08 -14.12 50.31
C GLY A 50 -9.00 -14.74 49.27
N GLY A 51 -10.14 -15.30 49.69
CA GLY A 51 -11.10 -16.00 48.84
C GLY A 51 -12.04 -15.10 48.03
N PHE A 52 -11.82 -13.78 48.00
CA PHE A 52 -12.65 -12.88 47.20
C PHE A 52 -12.35 -13.00 45.69
N LYS A 53 -13.35 -13.47 44.93
CA LYS A 53 -13.23 -13.83 43.51
C LYS A 53 -13.90 -12.81 42.58
N ALA A 54 -13.24 -11.69 42.34
CA ALA A 54 -13.82 -10.56 41.62
C ALA A 54 -14.00 -10.75 40.10
N CYS A 55 -13.11 -11.51 39.45
CA CYS A 55 -13.04 -11.61 37.99
C CYS A 55 -13.37 -13.01 37.46
N SER A 56 -13.31 -14.06 38.27
CA SER A 56 -13.74 -15.41 37.90
C SER A 56 -13.92 -16.30 39.13
N ASN A 57 -14.94 -17.15 39.10
CA ASN A 57 -15.22 -18.14 40.16
C ASN A 57 -14.09 -19.18 40.33
N ALA A 58 -13.21 -19.33 39.33
CA ALA A 58 -12.05 -20.21 39.39
C ALA A 58 -10.77 -19.53 39.91
N GLN A 59 -10.82 -18.24 40.27
CA GLN A 59 -9.67 -17.55 40.87
C GLN A 59 -9.23 -18.25 42.16
N PRO A 60 -7.91 -18.48 42.33
CA PRO A 60 -7.38 -18.97 43.60
C PRO A 60 -7.43 -17.86 44.66
N ALA A 61 -7.32 -18.26 45.93
CA ALA A 61 -7.22 -17.30 47.02
C ALA A 61 -5.94 -16.45 46.89
N ASN A 62 -6.03 -15.15 47.14
CA ASN A 62 -4.88 -14.25 47.16
C ASN A 62 -4.21 -14.23 48.54
N ALA A 63 -2.91 -14.50 48.60
CA ALA A 63 -2.11 -14.47 49.82
C ALA A 63 -1.26 -13.19 49.97
N ASN A 64 -1.57 -12.13 49.22
CA ASN A 64 -0.87 -10.85 49.34
C ASN A 64 -1.59 -9.92 50.31
N THR A 65 -0.83 -9.37 51.25
CA THR A 65 -1.33 -8.31 52.10
C THR A 65 -1.33 -6.98 51.37
N ARG A 66 -2.14 -6.06 51.87
CA ARG A 66 -2.12 -4.67 51.42
C ARG A 66 -0.77 -4.00 51.63
N SER A 67 -0.11 -4.30 52.75
CA SER A 67 1.15 -3.70 53.18
C SER A 67 2.37 -4.23 52.44
N ALA A 68 2.29 -5.41 51.81
CA ALA A 68 3.41 -6.05 51.15
C ALA A 68 3.00 -6.85 49.91
N LEU A 69 3.75 -6.67 48.82
CA LEU A 69 3.55 -7.39 47.56
C LEU A 69 4.45 -8.63 47.43
N THR A 70 4.60 -9.42 48.49
CA THR A 70 5.57 -10.53 48.55
C THR A 70 5.19 -11.69 47.62
N ASN A 71 3.90 -12.03 47.55
CA ASN A 71 3.36 -13.16 46.79
C ASN A 71 2.67 -12.71 45.49
N VAL A 72 2.96 -11.50 45.00
CA VAL A 72 2.20 -10.86 43.91
C VAL A 72 2.30 -11.65 42.61
N HIS A 73 3.46 -12.27 42.37
CA HIS A 73 3.68 -13.14 41.22
C HIS A 73 2.76 -14.36 41.22
N THR A 74 2.55 -15.01 42.37
CA THR A 74 1.65 -16.17 42.52
C THR A 74 0.21 -15.77 42.28
N ALA A 75 -0.22 -14.63 42.82
CA ALA A 75 -1.56 -14.10 42.58
C ALA A 75 -1.78 -13.82 41.08
N ILE A 76 -0.83 -13.17 40.42
CA ILE A 76 -0.88 -12.91 38.98
C ILE A 76 -0.93 -14.22 38.17
N GLN A 77 -0.09 -15.19 38.50
CA GLN A 77 -0.10 -16.51 37.83
C GLN A 77 -1.47 -17.18 37.98
N GLY A 78 -2.03 -17.16 39.19
CA GLY A 78 -3.39 -17.65 39.46
C GLY A 78 -4.45 -16.96 38.60
N LEU A 79 -4.38 -15.65 38.46
CA LEU A 79 -5.31 -14.87 37.61
C LEU A 79 -5.13 -15.19 36.12
N VAL A 80 -3.88 -15.31 35.67
CA VAL A 80 -3.54 -15.58 34.26
C VAL A 80 -4.00 -16.97 33.83
N ASN A 81 -3.88 -17.97 34.71
CA ASN A 81 -4.24 -19.36 34.42
C ASN A 81 -5.76 -19.60 34.33
N VAL A 82 -6.56 -18.67 34.84
CA VAL A 82 -8.02 -18.76 34.83
C VAL A 82 -8.62 -18.08 33.59
N ARG A 83 -7.78 -17.48 32.74
CA ARG A 83 -8.25 -16.86 31.49
C ARG A 83 -8.76 -17.94 30.53
N PRO A 84 -9.87 -17.68 29.80
CA PRO A 84 -10.33 -18.58 28.74
C PRO A 84 -9.20 -18.88 27.76
N GLN A 85 -9.19 -20.10 27.22
CA GLN A 85 -8.28 -20.48 26.14
C GLN A 85 -8.47 -19.48 24.98
N PRO A 86 -7.40 -18.83 24.50
CA PRO A 86 -7.53 -17.98 23.32
C PRO A 86 -8.00 -18.83 22.13
N ALA A 87 -8.87 -18.27 21.29
CA ALA A 87 -9.15 -18.84 19.99
C ALA A 87 -7.84 -18.93 19.18
N ALA A 88 -7.72 -19.92 18.30
CA ALA A 88 -6.52 -20.14 17.47
C ALA A 88 -6.31 -19.06 16.37
N GLU A 89 -7.01 -17.93 16.47
CA GLU A 89 -6.98 -16.87 15.48
C GLU A 89 -5.77 -15.95 15.71
N GLU A 90 -5.14 -15.52 14.61
CA GLU A 90 -4.04 -14.57 14.67
C GLU A 90 -4.55 -13.20 15.14
N ILE A 91 -3.85 -12.59 16.09
CA ILE A 91 -4.20 -11.26 16.59
C ILE A 91 -3.89 -10.22 15.52
N THR A 92 -4.87 -9.39 15.17
CA THR A 92 -4.69 -8.27 14.24
C THR A 92 -4.42 -6.95 14.95
N ALA A 93 -3.92 -5.96 14.22
CA ALA A 93 -3.78 -4.58 14.72
C ALA A 93 -5.12 -3.97 15.18
N ASP A 94 -6.21 -4.35 14.52
CA ASP A 94 -7.55 -3.87 14.86
C ASP A 94 -8.05 -4.49 16.18
N ASP A 95 -7.72 -5.75 16.45
CA ASP A 95 -8.09 -6.39 17.72
C ASP A 95 -7.41 -5.71 18.90
N ILE A 96 -6.12 -5.40 18.75
CA ILE A 96 -5.35 -4.69 19.79
C ILE A 96 -5.94 -3.30 20.04
N THR A 97 -6.20 -2.53 18.99
CA THR A 97 -6.74 -1.17 19.15
C THR A 97 -8.16 -1.15 19.71
N LYS A 98 -9.02 -2.09 19.32
CA LYS A 98 -10.36 -2.27 19.91
C LYS A 98 -10.29 -2.60 21.39
N MET A 99 -9.34 -3.46 21.79
CA MET A 99 -9.16 -3.82 23.20
C MET A 99 -8.71 -2.63 24.05
N ILE A 100 -7.74 -1.84 23.57
CA ILE A 100 -7.31 -0.60 24.24
C ILE A 100 -8.48 0.38 24.35
N ALA A 101 -9.24 0.59 23.26
CA ALA A 101 -10.42 1.46 23.27
C ALA A 101 -11.48 0.98 24.26
N THR A 102 -11.68 -0.34 24.40
CA THR A 102 -12.62 -0.94 25.35
C THR A 102 -12.21 -0.72 26.80
N VAL A 103 -10.92 -0.83 27.12
CA VAL A 103 -10.43 -0.51 28.46
C VAL A 103 -10.62 0.98 28.75
N ASN A 104 -10.25 1.82 27.79
CA ASN A 104 -10.34 3.27 27.92
C ASN A 104 -11.78 3.78 28.06
N SER A 105 -12.75 3.17 27.39
CA SER A 105 -14.17 3.56 27.51
C SER A 105 -14.79 3.23 28.86
N LYS A 106 -14.23 2.25 29.59
CA LYS A 106 -14.65 1.87 30.94
C LYS A 106 -13.95 2.65 32.04
N THR A 107 -13.01 3.52 31.69
CA THR A 107 -12.34 4.40 32.65
C THR A 107 -13.27 5.54 33.07
N THR A 108 -13.45 5.70 34.37
CA THR A 108 -14.13 6.87 34.93
C THR A 108 -13.14 8.01 35.06
N SER A 109 -13.42 9.15 34.42
CA SER A 109 -12.63 10.38 34.55
C SER A 109 -13.42 11.47 35.25
N LYS A 110 -12.84 12.06 36.31
CA LYS A 110 -13.37 13.23 37.02
C LYS A 110 -12.32 14.35 37.04
N ALA A 111 -12.61 15.44 37.75
CA ALA A 111 -11.80 16.67 37.70
C ALA A 111 -10.32 16.50 38.10
N GLN A 112 -10.00 15.55 38.98
CA GLN A 112 -8.64 15.36 39.54
C GLN A 112 -8.30 13.88 39.71
N GLN A 113 -8.98 13.02 38.95
CA GLN A 113 -8.83 11.58 39.08
C GLN A 113 -9.31 10.86 37.83
N ALA A 114 -8.63 9.77 37.49
CA ALA A 114 -9.13 8.75 36.59
C ALA A 114 -8.98 7.37 37.25
N PHE A 115 -9.96 6.51 37.10
CA PHE A 115 -9.86 5.15 37.60
C PHE A 115 -10.63 4.15 36.74
N TYR A 116 -10.18 2.90 36.79
CA TYR A 116 -10.88 1.75 36.21
C TYR A 116 -11.10 0.71 37.29
N GLY A 117 -12.21 -0.01 37.18
CA GLY A 117 -12.65 -0.97 38.19
C GLY A 117 -13.53 -0.32 39.25
N THR A 118 -13.79 -1.07 40.32
CA THR A 118 -14.67 -0.63 41.41
C THR A 118 -13.87 0.20 42.40
N PHE A 119 -14.21 1.49 42.52
CA PHE A 119 -13.62 2.39 43.51
C PHE A 119 -14.69 2.80 44.53
N ALA A 120 -14.49 2.44 45.79
CA ALA A 120 -15.46 2.71 46.85
C ALA A 120 -15.30 4.12 47.46
N ALA A 121 -14.14 4.42 48.05
CA ALA A 121 -13.95 5.68 48.79
C ALA A 121 -12.53 6.25 48.70
N ASN A 122 -11.55 5.58 49.32
CA ASN A 122 -10.25 6.22 49.61
C ASN A 122 -9.11 5.69 48.76
N ASP A 123 -9.17 4.43 48.37
CA ASP A 123 -8.03 3.74 47.77
C ASP A 123 -8.40 2.46 47.03
N CYS A 124 -7.48 2.00 46.19
CA CYS A 124 -7.54 0.67 45.59
C CYS A 124 -6.81 -0.31 46.51
N GLY A 125 -7.48 -0.71 47.58
CA GLY A 125 -6.94 -1.57 48.64
C GLY A 125 -7.25 -3.06 48.52
N GLY A 126 -8.19 -3.45 47.66
CA GLY A 126 -8.63 -4.84 47.53
C GLY A 126 -9.55 -5.39 48.63
N LEU A 127 -10.03 -4.52 49.51
CA LEU A 127 -11.03 -4.80 50.55
C LEU A 127 -12.41 -4.24 50.15
N SER A 128 -13.49 -4.76 50.73
CA SER A 128 -14.87 -4.27 50.49
C SER A 128 -15.07 -2.78 50.83
N GLY A 129 -14.38 -2.26 51.87
CA GLY A 129 -14.38 -0.82 52.21
C GLY A 129 -13.45 0.03 51.34
N SER A 130 -12.76 -0.59 50.39
CA SER A 130 -11.87 0.03 49.41
C SER A 130 -12.26 -0.42 48.00
N GLY A 131 -11.43 -0.14 47.01
CA GLY A 131 -11.65 -0.56 45.63
C GLY A 131 -10.79 -1.71 45.14
N LEU A 132 -11.34 -2.44 44.18
CA LEU A 132 -10.60 -3.21 43.18
C LEU A 132 -10.50 -2.39 41.91
N CYS A 133 -9.46 -1.58 41.87
CA CYS A 133 -9.32 -0.56 40.85
C CYS A 133 -7.85 -0.26 40.58
N VAL A 134 -7.63 0.48 39.50
CA VAL A 134 -6.41 1.26 39.29
C VAL A 134 -6.79 2.73 39.34
N TYR A 135 -6.17 3.50 40.23
CA TYR A 135 -6.50 4.90 40.49
C TYR A 135 -5.34 5.84 40.17
N TYR A 136 -5.59 6.81 39.32
CA TYR A 136 -4.66 7.85 38.94
C TYR A 136 -5.15 9.18 39.51
N LYS A 137 -4.48 9.66 40.55
CA LYS A 137 -4.63 11.03 41.03
C LYS A 137 -4.05 12.00 40.01
N THR A 138 -4.79 13.04 39.65
CA THR A 138 -4.30 14.07 38.72
C THR A 138 -4.55 15.47 39.26
N ALA A 139 -3.75 16.45 38.83
CA ALA A 139 -3.95 17.84 39.26
C ALA A 139 -5.16 18.48 38.57
N THR A 140 -5.38 18.12 37.31
CA THR A 140 -6.50 18.61 36.50
C THR A 140 -7.20 17.49 35.74
N LYS A 141 -8.36 17.82 35.15
CA LYS A 141 -9.11 16.92 34.28
C LYS A 141 -8.36 16.67 32.97
N ALA A 142 -7.57 17.64 32.50
CA ALA A 142 -6.76 17.47 31.30
C ALA A 142 -5.66 16.43 31.53
N ASP A 143 -5.06 16.43 32.72
CA ASP A 143 -4.02 15.49 33.12
C ASP A 143 -4.54 14.05 33.25
N SER A 144 -5.85 13.87 33.46
CA SER A 144 -6.48 12.53 33.52
C SER A 144 -6.32 11.75 32.21
N LYS A 145 -6.02 12.42 31.09
CA LYS A 145 -5.64 11.80 29.82
C LYS A 145 -4.34 11.00 29.90
N ALA A 146 -3.48 11.24 30.88
CA ALA A 146 -2.28 10.42 31.11
C ALA A 146 -2.63 8.94 31.35
N TYR A 147 -3.85 8.66 31.81
CA TYR A 147 -4.38 7.32 31.94
C TYR A 147 -4.49 6.55 30.61
N HIS A 148 -4.64 7.25 29.49
CA HIS A 148 -4.64 6.63 28.15
C HIS A 148 -3.22 6.37 27.62
N ASN A 149 -2.19 6.77 28.39
CA ASN A 149 -0.78 6.73 28.00
C ASN A 149 0.06 5.82 28.92
N ILE A 150 -0.59 4.87 29.58
CA ILE A 150 0.06 3.90 30.47
C ILE A 150 0.98 3.00 29.62
N GLN A 151 2.12 2.61 30.19
CA GLN A 151 3.17 1.89 29.47
C GLN A 151 2.66 0.66 28.71
N TRP A 152 1.81 -0.18 29.32
CA TRP A 152 1.25 -1.33 28.62
C TRP A 152 0.36 -0.96 27.42
N GLN A 153 -0.37 0.16 27.47
CA GLN A 153 -1.17 0.63 26.33
C GLN A 153 -0.25 1.07 25.20
N LYS A 154 0.79 1.86 25.50
CA LYS A 154 1.79 2.30 24.52
C LYS A 154 2.49 1.13 23.82
N GLN A 155 2.87 0.10 24.58
CA GLN A 155 3.53 -1.08 24.02
C GLN A 155 2.60 -1.88 23.11
N LEU A 156 1.32 -1.99 23.48
CA LEU A 156 0.33 -2.63 22.60
C LEU A 156 0.02 -1.79 21.36
N GLU A 157 -0.05 -0.46 21.46
CA GLU A 157 -0.19 0.43 20.30
C GLU A 157 1.00 0.30 19.35
N ALA A 158 2.22 0.21 19.88
CA ALA A 158 3.41 -0.04 19.08
C ALA A 158 3.32 -1.38 18.34
N ALA A 159 2.96 -2.46 19.04
CA ALA A 159 2.76 -3.77 18.42
C ALA A 159 1.66 -3.75 17.34
N ALA A 160 0.58 -2.99 17.54
CA ALA A 160 -0.46 -2.82 16.53
C ALA A 160 0.07 -2.10 15.27
N ASN A 161 0.97 -1.13 15.42
CA ASN A 161 1.61 -0.46 14.29
C ASN A 161 2.53 -1.43 13.53
N ASP A 162 3.33 -2.21 14.24
CA ASP A 162 4.21 -3.22 13.63
C ASP A 162 3.42 -4.24 12.80
N LEU A 163 2.27 -4.69 13.30
CA LEU A 163 1.37 -5.59 12.56
C LEU A 163 0.81 -4.95 11.29
N ARG A 164 0.46 -3.66 11.31
CA ARG A 164 0.01 -2.94 10.10
C ARG A 164 1.12 -2.83 9.07
N ASP A 165 2.33 -2.51 9.52
CA ASP A 165 3.49 -2.39 8.64
C ASP A 165 3.84 -3.73 7.99
N GLN A 166 3.77 -4.83 8.76
CA GLN A 166 3.91 -6.18 8.23
C GLN A 166 2.86 -6.49 7.15
N GLN A 167 1.60 -6.16 7.39
CA GLN A 167 0.52 -6.39 6.42
C GLN A 167 0.75 -5.59 5.12
N LEU A 168 1.14 -4.32 5.23
CA LEU A 168 1.45 -3.47 4.07
C LEU A 168 2.67 -4.01 3.30
N ALA A 169 3.70 -4.48 3.98
CA ALA A 169 4.86 -5.10 3.36
C ALA A 169 4.50 -6.37 2.60
N ALA A 170 3.65 -7.23 3.19
CA ALA A 170 3.17 -8.46 2.54
C ALA A 170 2.37 -8.16 1.26
N GLN A 171 1.47 -7.17 1.30
CA GLN A 171 0.71 -6.72 0.13
C GLN A 171 1.62 -6.19 -0.99
N ARG A 172 2.63 -5.38 -0.64
CA ARG A 172 3.63 -4.88 -1.60
C ARG A 172 4.41 -6.02 -2.24
N LEU A 173 4.86 -6.99 -1.44
CA LEU A 173 5.56 -8.16 -1.94
C LEU A 173 4.70 -8.96 -2.91
N GLN A 174 3.42 -9.18 -2.58
CA GLN A 174 2.49 -9.87 -3.47
C GLN A 174 2.32 -9.13 -4.80
N GLY A 175 2.21 -7.80 -4.78
CA GLY A 175 2.17 -6.96 -5.98
C GLY A 175 3.41 -7.11 -6.85
N LEU A 176 4.61 -7.06 -6.26
CA LEU A 176 5.87 -7.27 -6.96
C LEU A 176 5.98 -8.67 -7.58
N LEU A 177 5.55 -9.70 -6.86
CA LEU A 177 5.53 -11.07 -7.38
C LEU A 177 4.61 -11.22 -8.59
N LEU A 178 3.47 -10.54 -8.61
CA LEU A 178 2.58 -10.50 -9.78
C LEU A 178 3.22 -9.79 -10.97
N GLN A 179 3.91 -8.67 -10.74
CA GLN A 179 4.65 -7.97 -11.78
C GLN A 179 5.78 -8.85 -12.35
N LEU A 180 6.54 -9.52 -11.49
CA LEU A 180 7.61 -10.44 -11.91
C LEU A 180 7.05 -11.61 -12.73
N LYS A 181 5.92 -12.19 -12.32
CA LYS A 181 5.23 -13.24 -13.08
C LYS A 181 4.78 -12.74 -14.46
N SER A 182 4.24 -11.52 -14.54
CA SER A 182 3.84 -10.89 -15.81
C SER A 182 5.04 -10.67 -16.72
N LEU A 183 6.13 -10.10 -16.19
CA LEU A 183 7.35 -9.85 -16.95
C LEU A 183 7.98 -11.15 -17.47
N LYS A 184 8.01 -12.19 -16.64
CA LYS A 184 8.45 -13.53 -17.02
C LYS A 184 7.62 -14.04 -18.20
N LYS A 185 6.29 -13.95 -18.14
CA LYS A 185 5.39 -14.37 -19.23
C LYS A 185 5.64 -13.61 -20.53
N GLN A 186 5.83 -12.29 -20.45
CA GLN A 186 6.15 -11.46 -21.62
C GLN A 186 7.48 -11.88 -22.27
N ALA A 187 8.52 -12.13 -21.46
CA ALA A 187 9.80 -12.60 -21.97
C ALA A 187 9.69 -13.97 -22.68
N TYR A 188 8.93 -14.91 -22.13
CA TYR A 188 8.71 -16.21 -22.80
C TYR A 188 7.93 -16.10 -24.11
N ASN A 189 7.02 -15.13 -24.22
CA ASN A 189 6.25 -14.90 -25.45
C ASN A 189 7.08 -14.26 -26.58
N LEU A 190 8.27 -13.72 -26.30
CA LEU A 190 9.10 -13.06 -27.30
C LEU A 190 9.66 -14.05 -28.33
N LYS A 191 10.06 -15.26 -27.90
CA LYS A 191 10.63 -16.29 -28.78
C LYS A 191 9.66 -16.75 -29.88
N PRO A 192 8.42 -17.19 -29.58
CA PRO A 192 7.48 -17.57 -30.62
C PRO A 192 7.08 -16.38 -31.52
N GLN A 193 7.03 -15.16 -30.99
CA GLN A 193 6.80 -13.96 -31.82
C GLN A 193 7.93 -13.75 -32.85
N LEU A 194 9.19 -13.92 -32.44
CA LEU A 194 10.34 -13.84 -33.35
C LEU A 194 10.33 -14.96 -34.39
N GLU A 195 9.90 -16.17 -34.03
CA GLU A 195 9.76 -17.29 -34.97
C GLU A 195 8.67 -17.03 -36.02
N ILE A 196 7.51 -16.50 -35.60
CA ILE A 196 6.45 -16.08 -36.53
C ILE A 196 6.94 -14.95 -37.45
N TYR A 197 7.66 -13.96 -36.91
CA TYR A 197 8.21 -12.87 -37.70
C TYR A 197 9.20 -13.36 -38.76
N LYS A 198 10.07 -14.34 -38.42
CA LYS A 198 10.97 -14.99 -39.39
C LYS A 198 10.19 -15.72 -40.49
N GLN A 199 9.12 -16.45 -40.16
CA GLN A 199 8.27 -17.13 -41.15
C GLN A 199 7.65 -16.13 -42.13
N LEU A 200 7.11 -15.01 -41.65
CA LEU A 200 6.47 -13.98 -42.48
C LEU A 200 7.47 -13.31 -43.45
N GLN A 201 8.71 -13.09 -43.04
CA GLN A 201 9.74 -12.55 -43.93
C GLN A 201 10.09 -13.50 -45.10
N VAL A 202 10.07 -14.81 -44.86
CA VAL A 202 10.28 -15.83 -45.90
C VAL A 202 9.12 -15.85 -46.91
N THR A 203 7.88 -15.58 -46.47
CA THR A 203 6.70 -15.50 -47.36
C THR A 203 6.66 -14.20 -48.17
N ALA A 204 7.06 -13.07 -47.58
CA ALA A 204 7.14 -11.78 -48.27
C ALA A 204 8.23 -11.77 -49.36
N GLY A 205 9.35 -12.47 -49.14
CA GLY A 205 10.38 -12.67 -50.16
C GLY A 205 9.93 -13.50 -51.38
N LYS A 206 8.82 -14.26 -51.26
CA LYS A 206 8.26 -15.09 -52.34
C LYS A 206 7.14 -14.42 -53.14
N SER A 207 6.65 -13.25 -52.74
CA SER A 207 5.63 -12.50 -53.50
C SER A 207 6.21 -11.50 -54.51
N GLY A 208 7.52 -11.53 -54.76
CA GLY A 208 8.20 -10.63 -55.70
C GLY A 208 8.04 -10.95 -57.19
N THR A 209 7.24 -11.93 -57.58
CA THR A 209 7.08 -12.34 -58.97
C THR A 209 5.68 -12.06 -59.47
N THR A 210 5.35 -10.81 -59.82
CA THR A 210 4.41 -10.50 -60.92
C THR A 210 4.23 -9.02 -61.26
N GLN A 211 4.76 -8.05 -60.49
CA GLN A 211 4.56 -6.62 -60.80
C GLN A 211 5.78 -5.90 -61.42
N ALA A 212 6.92 -6.56 -61.58
CA ALA A 212 8.10 -5.97 -62.23
C ALA A 212 8.12 -6.15 -63.77
N ALA A 213 7.24 -6.98 -64.35
CA ALA A 213 7.27 -7.28 -65.79
C ALA A 213 6.45 -6.32 -66.67
N GLN A 214 5.53 -5.53 -66.10
CA GLN A 214 4.71 -4.59 -66.89
C GLN A 214 5.21 -3.14 -66.86
N ALA A 215 6.19 -2.81 -66.02
CA ALA A 215 6.72 -1.44 -65.92
C ALA A 215 7.88 -1.13 -66.91
N LYS A 216 8.42 -2.12 -67.64
CA LYS A 216 9.58 -1.94 -68.54
C LYS A 216 9.25 -1.75 -70.03
N LYS A 217 7.97 -1.65 -70.42
CA LYS A 217 7.60 -1.52 -71.84
C LYS A 217 7.40 -0.08 -72.33
N GLY A 218 7.60 0.95 -71.50
CA GLY A 218 7.36 2.36 -71.88
C GLY A 218 8.60 3.22 -72.13
N ASP A 219 9.80 2.77 -71.72
CA ASP A 219 11.00 3.62 -71.73
C ASP A 219 11.78 3.57 -73.06
N ASP A 220 11.42 2.69 -74.00
CA ASP A 220 12.21 2.41 -75.20
C ASP A 220 11.62 2.95 -76.52
N CYS A 221 10.61 3.84 -76.44
CA CYS A 221 9.93 4.40 -77.61
C CYS A 221 10.88 5.10 -78.60
N LYS A 222 12.05 5.56 -78.14
CA LYS A 222 13.06 6.21 -78.97
C LYS A 222 13.74 5.28 -79.98
N GLN A 223 13.64 3.95 -79.82
CA GLN A 223 14.17 3.00 -80.79
C GLN A 223 13.26 2.82 -82.02
N HIS A 224 12.04 3.35 -81.98
CA HIS A 224 11.08 3.30 -83.09
C HIS A 224 11.14 4.60 -83.90
N THR A 225 11.87 4.58 -85.01
CA THR A 225 12.04 5.74 -85.90
C THR A 225 11.01 5.81 -87.01
N THR A 226 9.97 4.96 -87.01
CA THR A 226 8.89 4.96 -88.00
C THR A 226 7.51 4.90 -87.36
N ASN A 227 6.51 5.52 -87.98
CA ASN A 227 5.14 5.54 -87.45
C ASN A 227 4.56 4.12 -87.28
N ALA A 228 4.83 3.23 -88.24
CA ALA A 228 4.34 1.84 -88.20
C ALA A 228 4.89 1.02 -87.02
N THR A 229 6.10 1.34 -86.53
CA THR A 229 6.72 0.63 -85.40
C THR A 229 6.43 1.30 -84.05
N CYS A 230 5.97 2.56 -84.06
CA CYS A 230 5.58 3.33 -82.88
C CYS A 230 4.13 3.06 -82.44
N THR A 231 3.86 1.85 -81.94
CA THR A 231 2.49 1.41 -81.64
C THR A 231 2.07 1.61 -80.18
N ALA A 232 0.75 1.67 -79.97
CA ALA A 232 0.13 1.74 -78.65
C ALA A 232 0.44 0.52 -77.77
N GLU A 233 0.70 -0.64 -78.36
CA GLU A 233 1.04 -1.90 -77.68
C GLU A 233 2.39 -1.81 -76.95
N ASN A 234 3.30 -0.99 -77.47
CA ASN A 234 4.57 -0.63 -76.84
C ASN A 234 4.44 0.58 -75.91
N ASN A 235 3.22 1.00 -75.55
CA ASN A 235 2.95 2.21 -74.75
C ASN A 235 3.54 3.50 -75.37
N CYS A 236 3.75 3.52 -76.68
CA CYS A 236 4.27 4.66 -77.42
C CYS A 236 3.17 5.35 -78.25
N LYS A 237 3.43 6.59 -78.67
CA LYS A 237 2.59 7.40 -79.56
C LYS A 237 3.48 8.17 -80.53
N TRP A 238 3.12 8.14 -81.82
CA TRP A 238 3.71 8.99 -82.84
C TRP A 238 3.15 10.41 -82.72
N ASP A 239 4.03 11.39 -82.53
CA ASP A 239 3.72 12.79 -82.23
C ASP A 239 4.36 13.71 -83.28
N SER A 240 4.09 13.44 -84.56
CA SER A 240 4.49 14.32 -85.66
C SER A 240 3.37 15.31 -85.97
N THR A 241 3.70 16.60 -86.06
CA THR A 241 2.77 17.68 -86.42
C THR A 241 2.66 17.88 -87.94
N THR A 242 3.29 17.00 -88.73
CA THR A 242 3.31 16.97 -90.20
C THR A 242 3.20 15.51 -90.67
N GLU A 243 2.72 15.23 -91.88
CA GLU A 243 2.62 13.85 -92.42
C GLU A 243 3.99 13.23 -92.75
N LYS A 244 4.78 12.93 -91.71
CA LYS A 244 6.07 12.25 -91.81
C LYS A 244 5.93 10.84 -91.24
N ASN A 245 6.41 9.86 -92.01
CA ASN A 245 6.34 8.44 -91.66
C ASN A 245 7.62 7.92 -91.00
N GLU A 246 8.67 8.75 -90.94
CA GLU A 246 9.98 8.43 -90.37
C GLU A 246 10.56 9.63 -89.58
N GLY A 247 11.39 9.37 -88.57
CA GLY A 247 12.06 10.35 -87.71
C GLY A 247 11.81 10.17 -86.20
N ASP A 248 12.36 11.07 -85.39
CA ASP A 248 12.32 10.98 -83.91
C ASP A 248 11.01 11.54 -83.31
N PHE A 249 9.88 11.04 -83.78
CA PHE A 249 8.54 11.50 -83.34
C PHE A 249 7.83 10.49 -82.43
N CYS A 250 8.44 9.34 -82.14
CA CYS A 250 7.87 8.34 -81.25
C CYS A 250 8.15 8.64 -79.77
N LYS A 251 7.11 8.86 -78.97
CA LYS A 251 7.22 9.21 -77.54
C LYS A 251 6.42 8.27 -76.66
N PRO A 252 6.80 8.08 -75.38
CA PRO A 252 5.96 7.36 -74.41
C PRO A 252 4.60 8.05 -74.23
N LYS A 253 3.55 7.27 -74.00
CA LYS A 253 2.24 7.83 -73.63
C LYS A 253 2.29 8.43 -72.23
N ASP A 254 1.75 9.64 -72.07
CA ASP A 254 1.63 10.28 -70.77
C ASP A 254 0.74 9.44 -69.82
N LYS A 255 1.30 9.09 -68.66
CA LYS A 255 0.50 8.50 -67.57
C LYS A 255 -0.36 9.61 -66.96
N VAL A 256 -1.68 9.52 -67.10
CA VAL A 256 -2.63 10.42 -66.43
C VAL A 256 -2.44 10.30 -64.91
N ARG A 257 -1.83 11.32 -64.29
CA ARG A 257 -1.82 11.51 -62.84
C ARG A 257 -3.19 12.04 -62.42
N GLN A 258 -3.92 11.27 -61.63
CA GLN A 258 -5.14 11.75 -60.98
C GLN A 258 -4.76 12.81 -59.93
N LYS A 259 -5.09 14.07 -60.22
CA LYS A 259 -4.81 15.24 -59.39
C LYS A 259 -6.08 15.53 -58.60
N THR A 260 -6.11 15.23 -57.29
CA THR A 260 -7.22 15.63 -56.43
C THR A 260 -6.94 17.02 -55.84
N GLN A 261 -8.00 17.81 -55.83
CA GLN A 261 -8.09 19.27 -55.77
C GLN A 261 -8.08 19.82 -54.33
N ALA A 262 -7.62 21.06 -54.15
CA ALA A 262 -7.57 21.81 -52.89
C ALA A 262 -8.79 22.74 -52.70
N GLY A 263 -9.20 22.97 -51.44
CA GLY A 263 -9.97 24.14 -50.94
C GLY A 263 -9.64 24.26 -49.44
N THR A 264 -8.99 25.30 -48.88
CA THR A 264 -9.26 26.75 -48.70
C THR A 264 -10.28 27.10 -47.59
N GLY A 265 -9.78 27.78 -46.54
CA GLY A 265 -10.50 28.52 -45.48
C GLY A 265 -10.53 27.79 -44.12
N GLY A 266 -10.25 28.35 -42.93
CA GLY A 266 -9.93 29.70 -42.44
C GLY A 266 -10.17 29.72 -40.91
N GLY A 267 -9.19 30.22 -40.14
CA GLY A 267 -9.17 30.70 -38.73
C GLY A 267 -10.21 30.33 -37.64
N ALA A 268 -9.66 29.84 -36.50
CA ALA A 268 -9.88 30.22 -35.07
C ALA A 268 -11.31 30.16 -34.45
N ALA A 269 -11.59 29.78 -33.19
CA ALA A 269 -10.82 29.44 -31.99
C ALA A 269 -11.74 28.70 -30.97
N GLY A 270 -11.16 27.94 -30.03
CA GLY A 270 -11.72 27.77 -28.68
C GLY A 270 -12.01 26.34 -28.17
N SER A 271 -10.98 25.69 -27.60
CA SER A 271 -10.95 24.79 -26.40
C SER A 271 -11.98 23.64 -26.28
N THR A 272 -11.66 22.39 -25.93
CA THR A 272 -10.69 21.89 -24.94
C THR A 272 -10.55 20.35 -25.06
N ALA A 273 -9.42 19.83 -24.57
CA ALA A 273 -9.15 18.46 -24.09
C ALA A 273 -8.72 17.41 -25.14
N THR A 274 -7.40 17.26 -25.25
CA THR A 274 -6.70 16.19 -25.97
C THR A 274 -6.70 14.88 -25.17
N THR A 275 -7.25 13.86 -25.78
CA THR A 275 -6.94 12.44 -25.57
C THR A 275 -5.66 12.08 -26.35
N GLU A 276 -4.99 11.03 -25.88
CA GLU A 276 -4.30 10.04 -26.70
C GLU A 276 -2.95 10.37 -27.37
N SER A 277 -1.90 9.76 -26.79
CA SER A 277 -1.00 8.80 -27.45
C SER A 277 -0.94 8.88 -28.97
N THR A 278 -0.03 9.71 -29.47
CA THR A 278 0.41 9.65 -30.87
C THR A 278 1.83 9.10 -30.93
N ARG A 279 2.03 8.09 -31.78
CA ARG A 279 3.30 7.43 -32.09
C ARG A 279 4.44 8.43 -32.31
N HIS A 280 5.53 8.30 -31.55
CA HIS A 280 6.75 9.05 -31.82
C HIS A 280 7.44 8.50 -33.08
N GLY A 281 7.74 9.39 -34.03
CA GLY A 281 8.52 9.11 -35.23
C GLY A 281 9.96 8.74 -34.93
N THR A 282 10.64 8.16 -35.92
CA THR A 282 12.02 7.62 -35.88
C THR A 282 13.13 8.67 -35.80
N ASP A 283 12.84 9.89 -35.33
CA ASP A 283 13.83 10.97 -35.21
C ASP A 283 14.36 11.10 -33.78
N LYS A 284 15.62 10.68 -33.59
CA LYS A 284 16.34 10.71 -32.32
C LYS A 284 16.56 12.14 -31.79
N LYS A 285 16.72 13.14 -32.66
CA LYS A 285 16.98 14.52 -32.24
C LYS A 285 15.74 15.21 -31.66
N ALA A 286 14.54 14.82 -32.10
CA ALA A 286 13.30 15.34 -31.55
C ALA A 286 13.01 14.82 -30.12
N CYS A 287 13.39 13.57 -29.84
CA CYS A 287 13.21 12.94 -28.51
C CYS A 287 14.16 13.52 -27.45
N GLU A 288 15.37 13.91 -27.85
CA GLU A 288 16.38 14.47 -26.94
C GLU A 288 16.11 15.94 -26.57
N ALA A 289 15.34 16.68 -27.38
CA ALA A 289 14.99 18.09 -27.13
C ALA A 289 13.85 18.28 -26.10
N GLU A 290 13.04 17.25 -25.83
CA GLU A 290 11.89 17.35 -24.90
C GLU A 290 12.27 17.30 -23.41
N LYS A 291 13.55 17.14 -23.06
CA LYS A 291 14.02 17.03 -21.66
C LYS A 291 14.56 18.32 -21.04
N THR A 292 14.27 19.50 -21.58
CA THR A 292 14.76 20.78 -21.03
C THR A 292 13.69 21.68 -20.41
N GLY A 293 12.65 21.11 -19.81
CA GLY A 293 11.61 21.91 -19.14
C GLY A 293 10.78 21.13 -18.13
N ASP A 294 11.40 20.64 -17.04
CA ASP A 294 10.73 20.56 -15.72
C ASP A 294 11.72 20.13 -14.64
N LYS A 295 12.40 21.12 -14.05
CA LYS A 295 13.19 20.95 -12.82
C LYS A 295 12.26 21.01 -11.61
N GLN A 296 11.99 19.84 -11.05
CA GLN A 296 11.98 19.51 -9.61
C GLN A 296 11.47 20.58 -8.62
N LYS A 297 10.33 20.30 -7.98
CA LYS A 297 10.15 20.49 -6.53
C LYS A 297 9.36 19.32 -5.93
N LEU A 298 10.06 18.29 -5.50
CA LEU A 298 9.58 17.37 -4.46
C LEU A 298 10.77 17.08 -3.52
N ARG A 299 10.78 17.82 -2.41
CA ARG A 299 11.71 17.68 -1.29
C ARG A 299 11.21 16.51 -0.44
N MET A 300 11.94 15.40 -0.39
CA MET A 300 11.71 14.35 0.61
C MET A 300 12.62 14.59 1.82
N GLU A 301 12.01 14.91 2.96
CA GLU A 301 12.66 14.85 4.27
C GLU A 301 12.80 13.39 4.69
N LYS A 302 14.02 13.02 5.10
CA LYS A 302 14.33 11.71 5.68
C LYS A 302 13.69 11.58 7.06
N ARG A 303 12.97 10.47 7.28
CA ARG A 303 12.98 9.71 8.54
C ARG A 303 13.28 8.27 8.18
#